data_AF-A0A968RID2-F1
#
_entry.id   AF-A0A968RID2-F1
#
_cell.length_a   1.000
_cell.length_b   1.000
_cell.length_c   1.000
_cell.angle_alpha   90.00
_cell.angle_beta   90.00
_cell.angle_gamma   90.00
#
_symmetry.space_group_name_H-M   'P 1'
#
loop_
_entity.id
_entity.type
_entity.pdbx_description
1 polymer ?
#
loop_
_entity_poly.entity_id
_entity_poly.type
_entity_poly.pdbx_seq_one_letter_code
_entity_poly.pdbx_strand_id
1 'polypeptide(L)'
;MKAKLCIFILVLGMGLISAACSKDGEDMPDIIRTDGLTFIIQNQFVSLPAKVSVFFKVERTADGTPVAGMTDKDFTIYETNKSNNSTKLISTDEAARQISPRAQQFGYSTLLVLDLSASVTNNNLPNLKSASKQFINSVIPANNDGSVQIGISWFDGENKLHELQGFTGNRTTLLAAIDGINANISKDNSTDLYGAVIKGVDYINNVFRTYQNDDRAYAASIVIFTDGTDQAARFTLEQSLTAVNSADKKNHFLFYWLGQ
;
A
#
# COMPACT_ATOMS: atom_id res chain seq x y z
N MET A 1 -69.56 35.31 -40.35
CA MET A 1 -69.20 36.29 -39.30
C MET A 1 -68.78 35.50 -38.07
N LYS A 2 -67.48 35.38 -37.80
CA LYS A 2 -66.68 36.19 -36.83
C LYS A 2 -67.18 35.96 -35.39
N ALA A 3 -66.37 35.50 -34.44
CA ALA A 3 -65.08 36.09 -34.09
C ALA A 3 -64.08 35.12 -33.44
N LYS A 4 -62.79 35.42 -33.71
CA LYS A 4 -61.60 35.13 -32.88
C LYS A 4 -61.84 35.59 -31.44
N LEU A 5 -61.13 35.04 -30.43
CA LEU A 5 -60.21 35.81 -29.56
C LEU A 5 -59.50 34.98 -28.46
N CYS A 6 -58.22 35.31 -28.29
CA CYS A 6 -57.33 35.24 -27.11
C CYS A 6 -56.96 33.92 -26.42
N ILE A 7 -55.74 33.47 -26.75
CA ILE A 7 -54.58 33.35 -25.85
C ILE A 7 -54.84 33.75 -24.39
N PHE A 8 -54.66 32.81 -23.47
CA PHE A 8 -54.04 33.09 -22.17
C PHE A 8 -53.03 31.99 -21.86
N ILE A 9 -51.77 32.39 -21.85
CA ILE A 9 -50.62 31.60 -21.42
C ILE A 9 -50.67 31.55 -19.89
N LEU A 10 -50.84 30.35 -19.32
CA LEU A 10 -50.52 30.10 -17.91
C LEU A 10 -49.31 29.17 -17.89
N VAL A 11 -48.12 29.77 -17.71
CA VAL A 11 -46.87 29.05 -17.45
C VAL A 11 -47.00 28.43 -16.06
N LEU A 12 -47.35 27.14 -15.99
CA LEU A 12 -47.19 26.35 -14.78
C LEU A 12 -45.76 25.80 -14.79
N GLY A 13 -44.86 26.53 -14.14
CA GLY A 13 -43.48 26.10 -13.90
C GLY A 13 -43.47 24.86 -13.01
N MET A 14 -43.44 23.69 -13.65
CA MET A 14 -43.22 22.43 -12.97
C MET A 14 -41.72 22.22 -12.84
N GLY A 15 -41.22 22.48 -11.63
CA GLY A 15 -39.81 22.35 -11.27
C GLY A 15 -39.29 20.96 -11.58
N LEU A 16 -38.30 20.90 -12.48
CA LEU A 16 -37.37 19.81 -12.60
C LEU A 16 -36.52 19.77 -11.32
N ILE A 17 -36.95 19.02 -10.32
CA ILE A 17 -36.06 18.57 -9.26
C ILE A 17 -35.27 17.42 -9.85
N SER A 18 -34.04 17.73 -10.25
CA SER A 18 -33.03 16.76 -10.61
C SER A 18 -32.85 15.75 -9.47
N ALA A 19 -33.18 14.49 -9.75
CA ALA A 19 -32.65 13.36 -9.01
C ALA A 19 -31.13 13.33 -9.25
N ALA A 20 -30.38 13.97 -8.36
CA ALA A 20 -28.95 13.77 -8.26
C ALA A 20 -28.72 12.40 -7.63
N CYS A 21 -28.60 11.36 -8.47
CA CYS A 21 -27.87 10.16 -8.09
C CYS A 21 -26.43 10.59 -7.79
N SER A 22 -26.09 10.69 -6.50
CA SER A 22 -24.70 10.76 -6.08
C SER A 22 -24.05 9.43 -6.47
N LYS A 23 -23.12 9.52 -7.42
CA LYS A 23 -22.22 8.44 -7.80
C LYS A 23 -21.52 7.89 -6.56
N ASP A 24 -21.36 6.57 -6.56
CA ASP A 24 -20.67 5.77 -5.57
C ASP A 24 -19.40 6.49 -5.10
N GLY A 25 -19.37 6.83 -3.82
CA GLY A 25 -18.15 7.27 -3.17
C GLY A 25 -17.20 6.10 -3.15
N GLU A 26 -16.01 6.27 -3.72
CA GLU A 26 -14.89 5.39 -3.40
C GLU A 26 -14.78 5.34 -1.88
N ASP A 27 -14.83 4.13 -1.31
CA ASP A 27 -14.67 3.87 0.12
C ASP A 27 -13.35 4.49 0.60
N MET A 28 -13.44 5.73 1.07
CA MET A 28 -12.34 6.38 1.75
C MET A 28 -12.12 5.61 3.05
N PRO A 29 -10.90 5.16 3.35
CA PRO A 29 -10.65 4.47 4.61
C PRO A 29 -11.01 5.41 5.76
N ASP A 30 -11.64 4.87 6.81
CA ASP A 30 -11.89 5.62 8.04
C ASP A 30 -10.53 5.97 8.68
N ILE A 31 -10.20 7.26 8.68
CA ILE A 31 -8.96 7.80 9.24
C ILE A 31 -9.28 8.39 10.62
N ILE A 32 -8.69 7.81 11.66
CA ILE A 32 -8.79 8.30 13.04
C ILE A 32 -7.44 8.89 13.45
N ARG A 33 -7.43 10.15 13.90
CA ARG A 33 -6.20 10.83 14.34
C ARG A 33 -6.18 10.99 15.85
N THR A 34 -5.11 10.54 16.48
CA THR A 34 -4.91 10.61 17.93
C THR A 34 -3.41 10.79 18.22
N ASP A 35 -3.04 11.78 19.02
CA ASP A 35 -1.69 11.92 19.61
C ASP A 35 -0.50 11.66 18.67
N GLY A 36 -0.48 12.34 17.52
CA GLY A 36 0.61 12.21 16.55
C GLY A 36 0.61 10.88 15.77
N LEU A 37 -0.44 10.07 15.90
CA LEU A 37 -0.69 8.85 15.13
C LEU A 37 -1.91 9.01 14.24
N THR A 38 -1.85 8.34 13.09
CA THR A 38 -2.93 8.19 12.13
C THR A 38 -3.26 6.70 12.03
N PHE A 39 -4.46 6.34 12.47
CA PHE A 39 -5.02 5.00 12.34
C PHE A 39 -5.86 4.93 11.07
N ILE A 40 -5.55 3.97 10.19
CA ILE A 40 -6.17 3.87 8.87
C ILE A 40 -6.74 2.47 8.73
N ILE A 41 -8.06 2.36 8.69
CA ILE A 41 -8.75 1.09 8.45
C ILE A 41 -8.54 0.69 6.99
N GLN A 42 -7.91 -0.46 6.78
CA GLN A 42 -7.67 -1.05 5.47
C GLN A 42 -8.85 -1.91 5.02
N ASN A 43 -9.48 -2.62 5.97
CA ASN A 43 -10.69 -3.41 5.73
C ASN A 43 -11.43 -3.73 7.04
N GLN A 44 -12.70 -4.12 6.95
CA GLN A 44 -13.52 -4.56 8.08
C GLN A 44 -14.34 -5.80 7.72
N PHE A 45 -14.40 -6.75 8.64
CA PHE A 45 -15.16 -7.98 8.52
C PHE A 45 -16.10 -8.14 9.71
N VAL A 46 -17.30 -8.64 9.45
CA VAL A 46 -18.28 -8.97 10.48
C VAL A 46 -18.67 -10.43 10.34
N SER A 47 -18.54 -11.19 11.42
CA SER A 47 -19.06 -12.55 11.52
C SER A 47 -20.08 -12.60 12.65
N LEU A 48 -21.29 -13.05 12.32
CA LEU A 48 -22.35 -13.26 13.31
C LEU A 48 -21.93 -14.32 14.34
N PRO A 49 -22.41 -14.24 15.59
CA PRO A 49 -23.36 -13.25 16.09
C PRO A 49 -22.73 -11.90 16.53
N ALA A 50 -21.45 -11.85 16.89
CA ALA A 50 -20.86 -10.64 17.51
C ALA A 50 -19.34 -10.52 17.32
N LYS A 51 -18.79 -10.94 16.17
CA LYS A 51 -17.35 -10.82 15.90
C LYS A 51 -17.10 -9.75 14.85
N VAL A 52 -16.37 -8.71 15.23
CA VAL A 52 -15.84 -7.70 14.32
C VAL A 52 -14.34 -7.90 14.19
N SER A 53 -13.82 -7.94 12.97
CA SER A 53 -12.38 -7.98 12.70
C SER A 53 -12.03 -6.77 11.84
N VAL A 54 -11.08 -5.96 12.29
CA VAL A 54 -10.63 -4.77 11.58
C VAL A 54 -9.19 -5.01 11.16
N PHE A 55 -8.93 -4.79 9.88
CA PHE A 55 -7.58 -4.70 9.36
C PHE A 55 -7.20 -3.23 9.27
N PHE A 56 -6.07 -2.87 9.86
CA PHE A 56 -5.66 -1.49 9.99
C PHE A 56 -4.15 -1.36 9.87
N LYS A 57 -3.73 -0.12 9.63
CA LYS A 57 -2.34 0.33 9.81
C LYS A 57 -2.29 1.54 10.72
N VAL A 58 -1.14 1.74 11.34
CA VAL A 58 -0.85 2.91 12.17
C VAL A 58 0.42 3.56 11.67
N GLU A 59 0.35 4.86 11.41
CA GLU A 59 1.46 5.67 10.91
C GLU A 59 1.61 6.90 11.79
N ARG A 60 2.83 7.44 11.91
CA ARG A 60 3.02 8.76 12.53
C ARG A 60 2.44 9.84 11.62
N THR A 61 1.63 10.72 12.20
CA THR A 61 1.00 11.83 11.47
C THR A 61 2.04 12.82 10.90
N ALA A 62 3.22 12.91 11.50
CA ALA A 62 4.25 13.86 11.10
C ALA A 62 4.91 13.51 9.76
N ASP A 63 5.16 12.22 9.50
CA ASP A 63 6.01 11.77 8.39
C ASP A 63 5.49 10.51 7.68
N GLY A 64 4.36 9.95 8.11
CA GLY A 64 3.80 8.72 7.56
C GLY A 64 4.57 7.45 7.95
N THR A 65 5.53 7.53 8.87
CA THR A 65 6.33 6.34 9.24
C THR A 65 5.45 5.28 9.92
N PRO A 66 5.52 4.00 9.49
CA PRO A 66 4.75 2.93 10.12
C PRO A 66 5.12 2.73 11.59
N VAL A 67 4.12 2.42 12.42
CA VAL A 67 4.30 2.07 13.83
C VAL A 67 4.06 0.58 14.00
N ALA A 68 5.10 -0.14 14.43
CA ALA A 68 5.08 -1.59 14.63
C ALA A 68 5.02 -1.96 16.12
N GLY A 69 4.72 -3.24 16.40
CA GLY A 69 4.80 -3.79 17.75
C GLY A 69 3.64 -3.42 18.69
N MET A 70 2.55 -2.86 18.15
CA MET A 70 1.37 -2.54 18.95
C MET A 70 0.67 -3.81 19.45
N THR A 71 0.13 -3.71 20.66
CA THR A 71 -0.63 -4.74 21.38
C THR A 71 -2.06 -4.27 21.59
N ASP A 72 -2.95 -5.17 22.00
CA ASP A 72 -4.35 -4.85 22.30
C ASP A 72 -4.52 -3.79 23.40
N LYS A 73 -3.49 -3.60 24.24
CA LYS A 73 -3.44 -2.59 25.30
C LYS A 73 -3.21 -1.18 24.78
N ASP A 74 -2.70 -1.05 23.56
CA ASP A 74 -2.43 0.25 22.92
C ASP A 74 -3.71 0.85 22.28
N PHE A 75 -4.84 0.14 22.35
CA PHE A 75 -6.11 0.54 21.74
C PHE A 75 -7.22 0.72 22.77
N THR A 76 -7.95 1.83 22.63
CA THR A 76 -9.21 2.08 23.34
C THR A 76 -10.34 2.02 22.34
N ILE A 77 -11.25 1.05 22.49
CA ILE A 77 -12.31 0.78 21.53
C ILE A 77 -13.63 1.33 22.06
N TYR A 78 -14.33 2.08 21.22
CA TYR A 78 -15.65 2.62 21.51
C TYR A 78 -16.68 2.05 20.54
N GLU A 79 -17.90 1.84 21.02
CA GLU A 79 -19.06 1.54 20.19
C GLU A 79 -19.95 2.78 20.10
N THR A 80 -20.29 3.19 18.87
CA THR A 80 -21.24 4.27 18.63
C THR A 80 -22.56 3.70 18.14
N ASN A 81 -23.61 3.92 18.91
CA ASN A 81 -24.96 3.57 18.50
C ASN A 81 -25.47 4.63 17.51
N LYS A 82 -25.65 4.23 16.24
CA LYS A 82 -26.10 5.14 15.17
C LYS A 82 -27.50 5.72 15.39
N SER A 83 -28.36 5.07 16.16
CA SER A 83 -29.74 5.54 16.38
C SER A 83 -29.84 6.70 17.36
N ASN A 84 -28.90 6.84 18.29
CA ASN A 84 -28.91 7.90 19.31
C ASN A 84 -27.58 8.67 19.41
N ASN A 85 -26.62 8.38 18.51
CA ASN A 85 -25.28 8.94 18.45
C ASN A 85 -24.51 8.90 19.79
N SER A 86 -24.84 7.94 20.66
CA SER A 86 -24.14 7.73 21.91
C SER A 86 -22.92 6.85 21.69
N THR A 87 -21.78 7.28 22.22
CA THR A 87 -20.51 6.55 22.16
C THR A 87 -20.19 5.99 23.54
N LYS A 88 -20.05 4.66 23.66
CA LYS A 88 -19.72 3.96 24.91
C LYS A 88 -18.36 3.29 24.77
N LEU A 89 -17.53 3.40 25.80
CA LEU A 89 -16.31 2.60 25.92
C LEU A 89 -16.68 1.11 26.03
N ILE A 90 -16.08 0.27 25.21
CA ILE A 90 -16.24 -1.18 25.31
C ILE A 90 -15.29 -1.70 26.40
N SER A 91 -15.84 -2.30 27.46
CA SER A 91 -15.04 -2.92 28.51
C SER A 91 -14.28 -4.13 27.98
N THR A 92 -13.05 -4.35 28.47
CA THR A 92 -12.28 -5.59 28.25
C THR A 92 -13.00 -6.84 28.76
N ASP A 93 -13.89 -6.68 29.72
CA ASP A 93 -14.64 -7.78 30.33
C ASP A 93 -15.88 -8.15 29.51
N GLU A 94 -16.42 -7.19 28.75
CA GLU A 94 -17.62 -7.35 27.91
C GLU A 94 -17.26 -7.89 26.50
N ALA A 95 -16.05 -7.60 26.02
CA ALA A 95 -15.58 -8.05 24.71
C ALA A 95 -14.12 -8.55 24.77
N ALA A 96 -13.93 -9.82 24.44
CA ALA A 96 -12.58 -10.37 24.26
C ALA A 96 -11.90 -9.69 23.07
N ARG A 97 -10.72 -9.10 23.32
CA ARG A 97 -9.92 -8.43 22.30
C ARG A 97 -8.68 -9.24 22.00
N GLN A 98 -8.34 -9.35 20.72
CA GLN A 98 -7.12 -9.99 20.30
C GLN A 98 -6.60 -9.30 19.05
N ILE A 99 -5.38 -8.76 19.12
CA ILE A 99 -4.63 -8.49 17.89
C ILE A 99 -4.11 -9.83 17.42
N SER A 100 -4.77 -10.34 16.38
CA SER A 100 -4.40 -11.60 15.79
C SER A 100 -3.65 -11.31 14.51
N PRO A 101 -2.39 -11.78 14.36
CA PRO A 101 -1.64 -11.62 13.12
C PRO A 101 -2.16 -12.62 12.06
N ARG A 102 -3.49 -12.76 11.87
CA ARG A 102 -4.13 -13.82 11.05
C ARG A 102 -3.83 -13.69 9.55
N ALA A 103 -2.59 -13.93 9.23
CA ALA A 103 -2.02 -14.35 7.98
C ALA A 103 -2.96 -15.11 7.00
N GLN A 104 -3.77 -16.06 7.49
CA GLN A 104 -4.68 -16.83 6.64
C GLN A 104 -5.80 -16.00 5.97
N GLN A 105 -6.07 -14.78 6.46
CA GLN A 105 -7.04 -13.85 5.86
C GLN A 105 -6.36 -12.61 5.24
N PHE A 106 -5.04 -12.49 5.38
CA PHE A 106 -4.28 -11.29 5.02
C PHE A 106 -2.98 -11.62 4.30
N GLY A 107 -2.85 -11.17 3.06
CA GLY A 107 -1.62 -11.24 2.29
C GLY A 107 -0.84 -9.93 2.35
N TYR A 108 0.40 -9.98 2.83
CA TYR A 108 1.34 -8.86 2.83
C TYR A 108 2.43 -9.13 1.80
N SER A 109 2.49 -8.29 0.77
CA SER A 109 3.44 -8.43 -0.32
C SER A 109 4.41 -7.26 -0.34
N THR A 110 5.69 -7.52 -0.12
CA THR A 110 6.72 -6.48 -0.27
C THR A 110 7.48 -6.65 -1.59
N LEU A 111 7.46 -5.64 -2.46
CA LEU A 111 8.37 -5.56 -3.59
C LEU A 111 9.66 -4.88 -3.12
N LEU A 112 10.73 -5.66 -2.99
CA LEU A 112 12.08 -5.16 -2.74
C LEU A 112 12.74 -4.83 -4.09
N VAL A 113 13.02 -3.54 -4.32
CA VAL A 113 13.60 -3.01 -5.55
C VAL A 113 15.04 -2.59 -5.27
N LEU A 114 15.98 -3.20 -5.98
CA LEU A 114 17.41 -3.01 -5.78
C LEU A 114 18.01 -2.16 -6.91
N ASP A 115 18.68 -1.07 -6.56
CA ASP A 115 19.53 -0.34 -7.49
C ASP A 115 20.78 -1.18 -7.79
N LEU A 116 20.98 -1.52 -9.06
CA LEU A 116 22.15 -2.23 -9.57
C LEU A 116 22.86 -1.40 -10.65
N SER A 117 22.79 -0.07 -10.56
CA SER A 117 23.61 0.86 -11.34
C SER A 117 25.12 0.68 -11.07
N ALA A 118 25.97 1.38 -11.84
CA ALA A 118 27.41 1.22 -11.74
C ALA A 118 27.99 1.65 -10.37
N SER A 119 27.40 2.64 -9.70
CA SER A 119 27.83 3.05 -8.35
C SER A 119 27.67 1.89 -7.37
N VAL A 120 26.52 1.23 -7.41
CA VAL A 120 26.21 0.11 -6.53
C VAL A 120 27.00 -1.14 -6.91
N THR A 121 26.94 -1.57 -8.17
CA THR A 121 27.58 -2.83 -8.60
C THR A 121 29.09 -2.82 -8.41
N ASN A 122 29.75 -1.67 -8.59
CA ASN A 122 31.20 -1.57 -8.43
C ASN A 122 31.65 -1.31 -6.99
N ASN A 123 30.87 -0.57 -6.20
CA ASN A 123 31.36 -0.06 -4.90
C ASN A 123 30.55 -0.52 -3.69
N ASN A 124 29.27 -0.85 -3.86
CA ASN A 124 28.35 -1.06 -2.74
C ASN A 124 27.60 -2.40 -2.76
N LEU A 125 27.87 -3.26 -3.75
CA LEU A 125 27.19 -4.54 -3.93
C LEU A 125 27.24 -5.46 -2.69
N PRO A 126 28.36 -5.60 -1.96
CA PRO A 126 28.39 -6.39 -0.72
C PRO A 126 27.43 -5.85 0.36
N ASN A 127 27.37 -4.53 0.53
CA ASN A 127 26.50 -3.88 1.52
C ASN A 127 25.04 -3.99 1.11
N LEU A 128 24.72 -3.77 -0.17
CA LEU A 128 23.39 -4.00 -0.72
C LEU A 128 22.92 -5.43 -0.41
N LYS A 129 23.74 -6.44 -0.75
CA LYS A 129 23.40 -7.84 -0.46
C LYS A 129 23.22 -8.11 1.02
N SER A 130 24.08 -7.54 1.88
CA SER A 130 23.97 -7.67 3.34
C SER A 130 22.66 -7.07 3.87
N ALA A 131 22.37 -5.82 3.50
CA ALA A 131 21.17 -5.11 3.90
C ALA A 131 19.88 -5.81 3.42
N SER A 132 19.86 -6.25 2.15
CA SER A 132 18.72 -6.99 1.59
C SER A 132 18.45 -8.29 2.33
N LYS A 133 19.50 -9.04 2.69
CA LYS A 133 19.35 -10.27 3.49
C LYS A 133 18.85 -9.98 4.91
N GLN A 134 19.34 -8.92 5.56
CA GLN A 134 18.84 -8.49 6.87
C GLN A 134 17.37 -8.09 6.82
N PHE A 135 16.98 -7.35 5.78
CA PHE A 135 15.60 -6.97 5.53
C PHE A 135 14.70 -8.20 5.36
N ILE A 136 15.07 -9.14 4.48
CA ILE A 136 14.33 -10.40 4.26
C ILE A 136 14.17 -11.20 5.57
N ASN A 137 15.24 -11.31 6.36
CA ASN A 137 15.20 -12.01 7.65
C ASN A 137 14.30 -11.33 8.68
N SER A 138 14.15 -10.00 8.60
CA SER A 138 13.33 -9.22 9.52
C SER A 138 11.85 -9.23 9.14
N VAL A 139 11.55 -9.24 7.84
CA VAL A 139 10.19 -9.18 7.32
C VAL A 139 9.52 -10.56 7.25
N ILE A 140 10.23 -11.59 6.78
CA ILE A 140 9.68 -12.95 6.73
C ILE A 140 9.79 -13.57 8.13
N PRO A 141 8.69 -13.90 8.83
CA PRO A 141 8.76 -14.56 10.14
C PRO A 141 9.23 -16.01 10.01
N ALA A 142 9.80 -16.58 11.09
CA ALA A 142 10.27 -17.97 11.10
C ALA A 142 9.16 -18.98 10.79
N ASN A 143 7.94 -18.73 11.27
CA ASN A 143 6.76 -19.55 11.04
C ASN A 143 5.83 -18.87 10.01
N ASN A 144 6.37 -18.50 8.85
CA ASN A 144 5.58 -17.93 7.76
C ASN A 144 4.69 -19.00 7.14
N ASP A 145 3.39 -18.81 7.18
CA ASP A 145 2.37 -19.67 6.59
C ASP A 145 2.02 -19.26 5.13
N GLY A 146 2.80 -18.36 4.55
CA GLY A 146 2.63 -17.86 3.18
C GLY A 146 1.89 -16.52 3.09
N SER A 147 1.49 -15.96 4.24
CA SER A 147 0.88 -14.64 4.34
C SER A 147 1.82 -13.48 4.08
N VAL A 148 3.10 -13.62 4.41
CA VAL A 148 4.10 -12.59 4.11
C VAL A 148 4.94 -13.08 2.94
N GLN A 149 4.97 -12.28 1.87
CA GLN A 149 5.71 -12.61 0.66
C GLN A 149 6.60 -11.44 0.27
N ILE A 150 7.77 -11.75 -0.28
CA ILE A 150 8.65 -10.76 -0.88
C ILE A 150 8.84 -11.12 -2.34
N GLY A 151 8.70 -10.13 -3.23
CA GLY A 151 9.19 -10.16 -4.60
C GLY A 151 10.44 -9.31 -4.67
N ILE A 152 11.43 -9.72 -5.47
CA ILE A 152 12.68 -9.01 -5.64
C ILE A 152 12.80 -8.60 -7.11
N SER A 153 12.95 -7.30 -7.33
CA SER A 153 13.24 -6.72 -8.63
C SER A 153 14.46 -5.81 -8.53
N TRP A 154 15.01 -5.44 -9.68
CA TRP A 154 16.13 -4.52 -9.75
C TRP A 154 16.00 -3.57 -10.94
N PHE A 155 16.73 -2.47 -10.86
CA PHE A 155 16.80 -1.47 -11.91
C PHE A 155 18.23 -0.94 -12.05
N ASP A 156 18.52 -0.40 -13.21
CA ASP A 156 19.72 0.34 -13.57
C ASP A 156 19.31 1.59 -14.36
N GLY A 157 20.06 2.00 -15.37
CA GLY A 157 19.70 3.12 -16.24
C GLY A 157 18.72 2.76 -17.36
N GLU A 158 18.38 1.49 -17.57
CA GLU A 158 17.41 1.09 -18.59
C GLU A 158 15.99 1.52 -18.21
N ASN A 159 15.14 1.78 -19.21
CA ASN A 159 13.71 2.00 -18.98
C ASN A 159 12.97 0.67 -18.68
N LYS A 160 13.43 -0.09 -17.68
CA LYS A 160 12.90 -1.41 -17.35
C LYS A 160 13.10 -1.75 -15.87
N LEU A 161 12.06 -2.33 -15.27
CA LEU A 161 12.17 -3.00 -13.98
C LEU A 161 12.37 -4.49 -14.26
N HIS A 162 13.48 -5.05 -13.82
CA HIS A 162 13.83 -6.45 -14.06
C HIS A 162 13.43 -7.30 -12.84
N GLU A 163 12.69 -8.38 -13.06
CA GLU A 163 12.38 -9.33 -11.99
C GLU A 163 13.61 -10.21 -11.71
N LEU A 164 14.01 -10.29 -10.43
CA LEU A 164 15.02 -11.24 -9.96
C LEU A 164 14.37 -12.49 -9.36
N GLN A 165 13.28 -12.29 -8.61
CA GLN A 165 12.52 -13.35 -7.95
C GLN A 165 11.07 -12.90 -7.75
N GLY A 166 10.13 -13.65 -8.33
CA GLY A 166 8.70 -13.45 -8.08
C GLY A 166 8.31 -13.68 -6.60
N PHE A 167 7.13 -13.20 -6.22
CA PHE A 167 6.65 -13.23 -4.84
C PHE A 167 6.69 -14.63 -4.21
N THR A 168 7.34 -14.74 -3.05
CA THR A 168 7.36 -15.97 -2.27
C THR A 168 7.56 -15.68 -0.79
N GLY A 169 6.99 -16.55 0.06
CA GLY A 169 7.25 -16.56 1.50
C GLY A 169 8.47 -17.40 1.89
N ASN A 170 9.12 -18.06 0.91
CA ASN A 170 10.28 -18.92 1.16
C ASN A 170 11.56 -18.10 1.31
N ARG A 171 11.98 -17.92 2.57
CA ARG A 171 13.20 -17.19 2.92
C ARG A 171 14.44 -17.73 2.21
N THR A 172 14.62 -19.04 2.13
CA THR A 172 15.81 -19.65 1.50
C THR A 172 15.90 -19.28 0.01
N THR A 173 14.77 -19.32 -0.71
CA THR A 173 14.70 -18.89 -2.12
C THR A 173 15.08 -17.42 -2.29
N LEU A 174 14.56 -16.55 -1.43
CA LEU A 174 14.85 -15.11 -1.47
C LEU A 174 16.33 -14.82 -1.19
N LEU A 175 16.92 -15.46 -0.17
CA LEU A 175 18.33 -15.30 0.16
C LEU A 175 19.23 -15.79 -0.98
N ALA A 176 18.89 -16.92 -1.61
CA ALA A 176 19.62 -17.44 -2.76
C ALA A 176 19.56 -16.48 -3.97
N ALA A 177 18.41 -15.85 -4.22
CA ALA A 177 18.27 -14.85 -5.28
C ALA A 177 19.21 -13.65 -5.04
N ILE A 178 19.28 -13.12 -3.81
CA ILE A 178 20.24 -12.06 -3.45
C ILE A 178 21.68 -12.52 -3.62
N ASP A 179 22.00 -13.74 -3.17
CA ASP A 179 23.36 -14.27 -3.29
C ASP A 179 23.80 -14.48 -4.76
N GLY A 180 22.86 -14.71 -5.68
CA GLY A 180 23.10 -14.81 -7.12
C GLY A 180 23.43 -13.49 -7.83
N ILE A 181 23.17 -12.34 -7.20
CA ILE A 181 23.51 -11.02 -7.78
C ILE A 181 25.03 -10.89 -7.89
N ASN A 182 25.48 -10.51 -9.09
CA ASN A 182 26.87 -10.26 -9.43
C ASN A 182 27.03 -8.92 -10.17
N ALA A 183 28.26 -8.41 -10.25
CA ALA A 183 28.54 -7.09 -10.82
C ALA A 183 28.23 -6.94 -12.32
N ASN A 184 28.12 -8.04 -13.07
CA ASN A 184 27.88 -8.03 -14.51
C ASN A 184 26.38 -8.13 -14.88
N ILE A 185 25.49 -8.08 -13.89
CA ILE A 185 24.04 -8.21 -14.11
C ILE A 185 23.45 -7.00 -14.84
N SER A 186 24.01 -5.82 -14.58
CA SER A 186 23.61 -4.55 -15.19
C SER A 186 24.39 -4.29 -16.47
N LYS A 187 23.73 -3.62 -17.43
CA LYS A 187 24.34 -3.20 -18.70
C LYS A 187 24.32 -1.69 -18.88
N ASP A 188 23.53 -0.98 -18.09
CA ASP A 188 23.48 0.48 -18.08
C ASP A 188 24.06 1.00 -16.76
N ASN A 189 25.07 1.86 -16.87
CA ASN A 189 25.77 2.38 -15.71
C ASN A 189 24.95 3.41 -14.92
N SER A 190 23.93 4.00 -15.54
CA SER A 190 23.11 5.06 -14.95
C SER A 190 22.07 4.52 -13.96
N THR A 191 21.29 5.42 -13.38
CA THR A 191 20.29 5.13 -12.34
C THR A 191 18.95 5.73 -12.76
N ASP A 192 17.97 4.91 -13.16
CA ASP A 192 16.57 5.30 -13.46
C ASP A 192 15.69 5.13 -12.21
N LEU A 193 16.02 5.86 -11.13
CA LEU A 193 15.33 5.77 -9.84
C LEU A 193 13.85 6.15 -9.98
N TYR A 194 13.54 7.22 -10.73
CA TYR A 194 12.15 7.64 -10.91
C TYR A 194 11.37 6.64 -11.76
N GLY A 195 11.99 6.08 -12.79
CA GLY A 195 11.39 5.00 -13.56
C GLY A 195 11.19 3.74 -12.75
N ALA A 196 12.07 3.41 -11.80
CA ALA A 196 11.90 2.27 -10.88
C ALA A 196 10.69 2.45 -9.96
N VAL A 197 10.47 3.67 -9.44
CA VAL A 197 9.27 3.99 -8.63
C VAL A 197 8.00 3.77 -9.44
N ILE A 198 7.91 4.39 -10.62
CA ILE A 198 6.71 4.33 -11.47
C ILE A 198 6.39 2.87 -11.84
N LYS A 199 7.39 2.13 -12.32
CA LYS A 199 7.22 0.73 -12.74
C LYS A 199 6.95 -0.19 -11.55
N GLY A 200 7.48 0.11 -10.36
CA GLY A 200 7.18 -0.61 -9.14
C GLY A 200 5.71 -0.48 -8.75
N VAL A 201 5.16 0.75 -8.79
CA VAL A 201 3.72 1.01 -8.57
C VAL A 201 2.88 0.17 -9.53
N ASP A 202 3.22 0.21 -10.83
CA ASP A 202 2.51 -0.56 -11.85
C ASP A 202 2.59 -2.07 -11.62
N TYR A 203 3.77 -2.57 -11.23
CA TYR A 203 3.97 -3.99 -10.92
C TYR A 203 3.07 -4.46 -9.77
N ILE A 204 3.05 -3.72 -8.65
CA ILE A 204 2.18 -4.04 -7.51
C ILE A 204 0.70 -3.97 -7.89
N ASN A 205 0.29 -2.93 -8.62
CA ASN A 205 -1.10 -2.79 -9.07
C ASN A 205 -1.54 -3.98 -9.95
N ASN A 206 -0.64 -4.49 -10.80
CA ASN A 206 -0.92 -5.67 -11.60
C ASN A 206 -1.01 -6.95 -10.75
N VAL A 207 -0.16 -7.11 -9.75
CA VAL A 207 -0.23 -8.22 -8.79
C VAL A 207 -1.55 -8.18 -8.01
N PHE A 208 -2.00 -6.99 -7.60
CA PHE A 208 -3.30 -6.84 -6.95
C PHE A 208 -4.48 -7.20 -7.85
N ARG A 209 -4.41 -6.86 -9.15
CA ARG A 209 -5.42 -7.31 -10.12
C ARG A 209 -5.54 -8.83 -10.18
N THR A 210 -4.42 -9.56 -10.07
CA THR A 210 -4.45 -11.02 -10.04
C THR A 210 -5.07 -11.61 -8.76
N TYR A 211 -5.12 -10.83 -7.67
CA TYR A 211 -5.71 -11.22 -6.40
C TYR A 211 -7.15 -10.70 -6.19
N GLN A 212 -7.76 -10.03 -7.18
CA GLN A 212 -9.12 -9.47 -7.05
C GLN A 212 -10.21 -10.51 -6.77
N ASN A 213 -9.96 -11.79 -7.07
CA ASN A 213 -10.89 -12.90 -6.81
C ASN A 213 -10.52 -13.72 -5.57
N ASP A 214 -9.54 -13.26 -4.78
CA ASP A 214 -9.12 -13.91 -3.56
C ASP A 214 -9.84 -13.25 -2.37
N ASP A 215 -10.46 -14.06 -1.51
CA ASP A 215 -11.20 -13.59 -0.33
C ASP A 215 -10.29 -12.97 0.75
N ARG A 216 -8.97 -12.98 0.56
CA ARG A 216 -7.99 -12.34 1.43
C ARG A 216 -7.92 -10.84 1.17
N ALA A 217 -7.76 -10.06 2.25
CA ALA A 217 -7.35 -8.68 2.12
C ALA A 217 -5.84 -8.60 1.85
N TYR A 218 -5.47 -7.78 0.87
CA TYR A 218 -4.08 -7.59 0.46
C TYR A 218 -3.58 -6.19 0.79
N ALA A 219 -2.36 -6.15 1.31
CA ALA A 219 -1.59 -4.93 1.44
C ALA A 219 -0.22 -5.13 0.78
N ALA A 220 0.35 -4.07 0.23
CA ALA A 220 1.66 -4.14 -0.39
C ALA A 220 2.54 -2.99 0.06
N SER A 221 3.84 -3.25 0.02
CA SER A 221 4.86 -2.24 0.25
C SER A 221 5.90 -2.31 -0.85
N ILE A 222 6.37 -1.15 -1.33
CA ILE A 222 7.52 -1.06 -2.19
C ILE A 222 8.67 -0.52 -1.37
N VAL A 223 9.78 -1.25 -1.37
CA VAL A 223 10.99 -0.93 -0.63
C VAL A 223 12.11 -0.75 -1.64
N ILE A 224 12.64 0.46 -1.78
CA ILE A 224 13.71 0.74 -2.74
C ILE A 224 15.02 0.96 -2.00
N PHE A 225 16.06 0.22 -2.40
CA PHE A 225 17.43 0.36 -1.91
C PHE A 225 18.29 0.99 -3.00
N THR A 226 18.85 2.16 -2.75
CA THR A 226 19.73 2.89 -3.69
C THR A 226 20.84 3.65 -2.96
N ASP A 227 21.97 3.88 -3.62
CA ASP A 227 23.07 4.72 -3.11
C ASP A 227 23.15 6.10 -3.80
N GLY A 228 22.22 6.39 -4.71
CA GLY A 228 22.31 7.53 -5.61
C GLY A 228 20.95 8.15 -5.96
N THR A 229 21.00 9.31 -6.60
CA THR A 229 19.82 9.99 -7.15
C THR A 229 19.55 9.52 -8.58
N ASP A 230 18.40 9.90 -9.14
CA ASP A 230 18.12 9.67 -10.55
C ASP A 230 19.18 10.36 -11.44
N GLN A 231 19.83 9.58 -12.30
CA GLN A 231 20.85 10.05 -13.26
C GLN A 231 20.48 9.72 -14.70
N ALA A 232 19.54 8.80 -14.93
CA ALA A 232 19.09 8.45 -16.27
C ALA A 232 18.15 9.52 -16.86
N ALA A 233 17.49 10.33 -16.01
CA ALA A 233 16.62 11.44 -16.38
C ALA A 233 15.54 11.06 -17.41
N ARG A 234 15.10 9.80 -17.38
CA ARG A 234 14.05 9.30 -18.29
C ARG A 234 12.66 9.75 -17.88
N PHE A 235 12.49 9.95 -16.58
CA PHE A 235 11.27 10.43 -15.95
C PHE A 235 11.62 11.59 -15.01
N THR A 236 10.61 12.36 -14.63
CA THR A 236 10.76 13.45 -13.66
C THR A 236 10.39 12.99 -12.26
N LEU A 237 10.89 13.70 -11.25
CA LEU A 237 10.45 13.55 -9.86
C LEU A 237 8.93 13.75 -9.74
N GLU A 238 8.36 14.69 -10.48
CA GLU A 238 6.92 14.95 -10.46
C GLU A 238 6.12 13.73 -10.96
N GLN A 239 6.60 13.06 -12.01
CA GLN A 239 5.97 11.84 -12.51
C GLN A 239 6.03 10.70 -11.49
N SER A 240 7.15 10.52 -10.79
CA SER A 240 7.28 9.48 -9.77
C SER A 240 6.43 9.79 -8.53
N LEU A 241 6.38 11.05 -8.09
CA LEU A 241 5.47 11.49 -7.03
C LEU A 241 4.00 11.32 -7.42
N THR A 242 3.64 11.61 -8.67
CA THR A 242 2.29 11.39 -9.18
C THR A 242 1.92 9.91 -9.15
N ALA A 243 2.84 9.02 -9.53
CA ALA A 243 2.62 7.57 -9.47
C ALA A 243 2.40 7.09 -8.03
N VAL A 244 3.20 7.57 -7.07
CA VAL A 244 3.03 7.26 -5.64
C VAL A 244 1.70 7.78 -5.11
N ASN A 245 1.37 9.05 -5.38
CA ASN A 245 0.15 9.67 -4.87
C ASN A 245 -1.13 9.11 -5.50
N SER A 246 -1.04 8.58 -6.71
CA SER A 246 -2.16 7.96 -7.43
C SER A 246 -2.27 6.45 -7.18
N ALA A 247 -1.31 5.86 -6.45
CA ALA A 247 -1.37 4.45 -6.09
C ALA A 247 -2.53 4.18 -5.12
N ASP A 248 -3.02 2.94 -5.10
CA ASP A 248 -4.03 2.50 -4.13
C ASP A 248 -3.56 2.84 -2.69
N LYS A 249 -4.44 3.39 -1.85
CA LYS A 249 -4.13 3.78 -0.47
C LYS A 249 -3.68 2.59 0.42
N LYS A 250 -3.90 1.36 -0.06
CA LYS A 250 -3.40 0.11 0.54
C LYS A 250 -1.92 -0.15 0.22
N ASN A 251 -1.34 0.58 -0.71
CA ASN A 251 0.09 0.52 -1.03
C ASN A 251 0.88 1.43 -0.10
N HIS A 252 2.04 0.93 0.32
CA HIS A 252 3.02 1.67 1.09
C HIS A 252 4.31 1.83 0.31
N PHE A 253 4.97 2.96 0.48
CA PHE A 253 6.23 3.26 -0.19
C PHE A 253 7.27 3.62 0.85
N LEU A 254 8.36 2.86 0.89
CA LEU A 254 9.49 3.05 1.78
C LEU A 254 10.76 3.17 0.95
N PHE A 255 11.51 4.24 1.18
CA PHE A 255 12.75 4.53 0.47
C PHE A 255 13.91 4.42 1.45
N TYR A 256 14.86 3.54 1.16
CA TYR A 256 16.07 3.38 1.96
C TYR A 256 17.29 3.82 1.15
N TRP A 257 17.95 4.83 1.67
CA TRP A 257 19.23 5.31 1.15
C TRP A 257 20.37 4.52 1.79
N LEU A 258 21.25 3.95 0.96
CA LEU A 258 22.39 3.12 1.40
C LEU A 258 23.69 3.92 1.62
N GLY A 259 23.66 5.24 1.43
CA GLY A 259 24.80 6.13 1.69
C GLY A 259 24.96 6.49 3.17
N GLN A 260 26.21 6.51 3.63
CA GLN A 260 26.64 7.04 4.94
C GLN A 260 26.93 8.53 4.86
#